data_AF-A0A077XSM2-F1
#
_entry.id   AF-A0A077XSM2-F1
#
_cell.length_a   1.000
_cell.length_b   1.000
_cell.length_c   1.000
_cell.angle_alpha   90.00
_cell.angle_beta   90.00
_cell.angle_gamma   90.00
#
_symmetry.space_group_name_H-M   'P 1'
#
loop_
_entity.id
_entity.type
_entity.pdbx_description
1 polymer ?
#
loop_
_entity_poly.entity_id
_entity_poly.type
_entity_poly.pdbx_seq_one_letter_code
_entity_poly.pdbx_strand_id
1 'polypeptide(L)'
;MYLNNKSIFDLLSFHIVDENIVDETILERWVEQAMVNDDYSFETGLLGIAWYISFLIENNYLVGDPDEILADLDDLIYKLTLKEVLQESIHVEKHLNLITYYQQRIGNDSKDHIYNRFTHFECLKLLIARLNEVLLDPKSFDQKELPLIIDILLKYSYLAIYVTDESLLEKPFYSSIENILDRFILEHVFIENVFIAKLFLCVKQYDNRYWWGKFQKILQSNGSNETSLWSELYLHIGETDLKDVNLKHFMKYDMDSKTLFDFVTNTNVYGD
;
A
#
# COMPACT_ATOMS: atom_id res chain seq x y z
N MET A 1 23.88 -4.94 -17.17
CA MET A 1 24.56 -4.69 -15.89
C MET A 1 24.07 -3.38 -15.25
N TYR A 2 22.76 -3.11 -15.20
CA TYR A 2 22.22 -1.77 -14.84
C TYR A 2 21.06 -1.74 -13.83
N LEU A 3 20.61 -2.90 -13.32
CA LEU A 3 19.45 -2.96 -12.40
C LEU A 3 19.82 -3.19 -10.93
N ASN A 4 21.06 -3.58 -10.62
CA ASN A 4 21.47 -3.73 -9.23
C ASN A 4 21.60 -2.33 -8.60
N ASN A 5 20.59 -1.95 -7.80
CA ASN A 5 20.47 -0.75 -6.97
C ASN A 5 19.69 0.43 -7.56
N LYS A 6 18.92 0.25 -8.63
CA LYS A 6 17.99 1.30 -9.08
C LYS A 6 16.59 0.97 -8.57
N SER A 7 15.97 1.92 -7.87
CA SER A 7 14.57 1.83 -7.49
C SER A 7 13.68 1.82 -8.74
N ILE A 8 12.45 1.36 -8.61
CA ILE A 8 11.48 1.48 -9.71
C ILE A 8 11.24 2.94 -10.08
N PHE A 9 11.47 3.89 -9.17
CA PHE A 9 11.48 5.32 -9.49
C PHE A 9 12.59 5.73 -10.45
N ASP A 10 13.78 5.18 -10.26
CA ASP A 10 14.91 5.45 -11.15
C ASP A 10 14.64 4.87 -12.55
N LEU A 11 13.85 3.80 -12.63
CA LEU A 11 13.36 3.25 -13.89
C LEU A 11 12.25 4.12 -14.50
N LEU A 12 11.29 4.58 -13.68
CA LEU A 12 10.22 5.53 -14.02
C LEU A 12 10.80 6.80 -14.66
N SER A 13 11.73 7.45 -13.97
CA SER A 13 12.31 8.72 -14.38
C SER A 13 13.19 8.60 -15.62
N PHE A 14 13.91 7.49 -15.80
CA PHE A 14 14.76 7.30 -16.97
C PHE A 14 13.96 7.04 -18.26
N HIS A 15 12.86 6.29 -18.18
CA HIS A 15 12.11 5.86 -19.36
C HIS A 15 10.96 6.79 -19.76
N ILE A 16 10.46 7.65 -18.85
CA ILE A 16 9.46 8.67 -19.18
C ILE A 16 10.09 9.88 -19.91
N VAL A 17 11.40 10.11 -19.73
CA VAL A 17 12.11 11.28 -20.31
C VAL A 17 12.50 11.08 -21.78
N ASP A 18 12.73 9.84 -22.21
CA ASP A 18 12.95 9.55 -23.63
C ASP A 18 11.60 9.23 -24.29
N GLU A 19 11.01 10.22 -24.96
CA GLU A 19 9.87 10.05 -25.85
C GLU A 19 10.18 8.94 -26.87
N ASN A 20 9.73 7.71 -26.59
CA ASN A 20 9.16 6.71 -27.50
C ASN A 20 9.15 5.33 -26.82
N ILE A 21 7.95 4.89 -26.42
CA ILE A 21 7.48 3.51 -26.25
C ILE A 21 8.43 2.57 -25.48
N VAL A 22 8.03 2.17 -24.27
CA VAL A 22 8.65 1.05 -23.57
C VAL A 22 8.48 -0.21 -24.44
N ASP A 23 9.59 -0.70 -25.00
CA ASP A 23 9.65 -1.92 -25.81
C ASP A 23 9.37 -3.16 -24.94
N GLU A 24 8.57 -4.11 -25.45
CA GLU A 24 8.25 -5.40 -24.81
C GLU A 24 9.52 -6.12 -24.35
N THR A 25 10.63 -5.98 -25.10
CA THR A 25 11.93 -6.60 -24.75
C THR A 25 12.56 -6.05 -23.47
N ILE A 26 12.21 -4.84 -23.04
CA ILE A 26 12.67 -4.25 -21.77
C ILE A 26 11.89 -4.88 -20.61
N LEU A 27 10.59 -5.10 -20.80
CA LEU A 27 9.71 -5.70 -19.79
C LEU A 27 10.12 -7.14 -19.50
N GLU A 28 10.33 -7.95 -20.55
CA GLU A 28 10.80 -9.32 -20.43
C GLU A 28 12.11 -9.38 -19.61
N ARG A 29 13.06 -8.49 -19.92
CA ARG A 29 14.34 -8.42 -19.20
C ARG A 29 14.20 -8.01 -17.73
N TRP A 30 13.21 -7.20 -17.37
CA TRP A 30 12.96 -6.80 -15.99
C TRP A 30 12.34 -7.94 -15.20
N VAL A 31 11.36 -8.61 -15.79
CA VAL A 31 10.72 -9.81 -15.22
C VAL A 31 11.77 -10.90 -15.01
N GLU A 32 12.58 -11.22 -16.02
CA GLU A 32 13.65 -12.22 -15.92
C GLU A 32 14.64 -11.91 -14.78
N GLN A 33 15.06 -10.65 -14.64
CA GLN A 33 16.02 -10.28 -13.59
C GLN A 33 15.42 -10.34 -12.19
N ALA A 34 14.19 -9.88 -12.03
CA ALA A 34 13.54 -9.90 -10.74
C ALA A 34 13.15 -11.34 -10.33
N MET A 35 12.88 -12.23 -11.30
CA MET A 35 12.77 -13.68 -11.09
C MET A 35 14.08 -14.32 -10.61
N VAL A 36 15.23 -13.92 -11.17
CA VAL A 36 16.56 -14.45 -10.78
C VAL A 36 16.94 -14.05 -9.36
N ASN A 37 16.54 -12.85 -8.93
CA ASN A 37 16.91 -12.30 -7.63
C ASN A 37 15.98 -12.70 -6.48
N ASP A 38 14.86 -13.40 -6.76
CA ASP A 38 13.82 -13.75 -5.78
C ASP A 38 13.33 -12.52 -4.98
N ASP A 39 13.41 -11.33 -5.59
CA ASP A 39 13.01 -10.05 -4.99
C ASP A 39 11.59 -9.71 -5.41
N TYR A 40 10.68 -9.79 -4.44
CA TYR A 40 9.26 -9.47 -4.60
C TYR A 40 8.86 -8.21 -3.85
N SER A 41 9.82 -7.34 -3.52
CA SER A 41 9.52 -6.05 -2.92
C SER A 41 8.80 -5.12 -3.90
N PHE A 42 8.12 -4.11 -3.36
CA PHE A 42 7.54 -3.04 -4.18
C PHE A 42 8.56 -1.99 -4.63
N GLU A 43 9.70 -1.87 -3.95
CA GLU A 43 10.69 -0.82 -4.22
C GLU A 43 11.61 -1.17 -5.38
N THR A 44 12.06 -2.43 -5.42
CA THR A 44 13.05 -2.93 -6.39
C THR A 44 12.64 -4.22 -7.08
N GLY A 45 11.58 -4.88 -6.60
CA GLY A 45 11.22 -6.23 -7.00
C GLY A 45 10.04 -6.34 -7.98
N LEU A 46 9.63 -7.60 -8.17
CA LEU A 46 8.58 -8.01 -9.12
C LEU A 46 7.25 -7.28 -8.92
N LEU A 47 6.84 -7.07 -7.67
CA LEU A 47 5.55 -6.43 -7.36
C LEU A 47 5.49 -4.99 -7.85
N GLY A 48 6.58 -4.25 -7.64
CA GLY A 48 6.62 -2.86 -8.07
C GLY A 48 6.82 -2.73 -9.59
N ILE A 49 7.51 -3.67 -10.25
CA ILE A 49 7.58 -3.73 -11.72
C ILE A 49 6.17 -3.95 -12.29
N ALA A 50 5.41 -4.91 -11.75
CA ALA A 50 4.04 -5.17 -12.18
C ALA A 50 3.15 -3.93 -12.02
N TRP A 51 3.28 -3.28 -10.86
CA TRP A 51 2.59 -2.04 -10.55
C TRP A 51 2.93 -0.93 -11.54
N TYR A 52 4.22 -0.79 -11.88
CA TYR A 52 4.71 0.23 -12.79
C TYR A 52 4.17 0.03 -14.21
N ILE A 53 4.19 -1.20 -14.72
CA ILE A 53 3.63 -1.52 -16.04
C ILE A 53 2.14 -1.16 -16.09
N SER A 54 1.37 -1.58 -15.08
CA SER A 54 -0.06 -1.24 -14.99
C SER A 54 -0.27 0.27 -14.93
N PHE A 55 0.54 1.00 -14.15
CA PHE A 55 0.50 2.46 -14.08
C PHE A 55 0.75 3.12 -15.45
N LEU A 56 1.75 2.64 -16.20
CA LEU A 56 2.04 3.18 -17.54
C LEU A 56 0.86 2.98 -18.49
N ILE A 57 0.22 1.80 -18.44
CA ILE A 57 -0.92 1.48 -19.29
C ILE A 57 -2.15 2.30 -18.91
N GLU A 58 -2.51 2.35 -17.62
CA GLU A 58 -3.65 3.12 -17.09
C GLU A 58 -3.57 4.62 -17.47
N ASN A 59 -2.37 5.17 -17.56
CA ASN A 59 -2.14 6.58 -17.88
C ASN A 59 -1.81 6.82 -19.37
N ASN A 60 -1.99 5.82 -20.24
CA ASN A 60 -1.75 5.88 -21.69
C ASN A 60 -0.30 6.20 -22.09
N TYR A 61 0.68 5.91 -21.23
CA TYR A 61 2.11 5.97 -21.57
C TYR A 61 2.59 4.71 -22.30
N LEU A 62 1.90 3.58 -22.08
CA LEU A 62 2.11 2.32 -22.77
C LEU A 62 0.77 1.84 -23.34
N VAL A 63 0.77 1.34 -24.58
CA VAL A 63 -0.40 0.71 -25.19
C VAL A 63 -0.32 -0.79 -24.98
N GLY A 64 -1.36 -1.40 -24.43
CA GLY A 64 -1.45 -2.83 -24.24
C GLY A 64 -2.56 -3.20 -23.26
N ASP A 65 -2.87 -4.50 -23.17
CA ASP A 65 -3.74 -5.03 -22.13
C ASP A 65 -2.87 -5.43 -20.93
N PRO A 66 -3.09 -4.86 -19.73
CA PRO A 66 -2.31 -5.23 -18.55
C PRO A 66 -2.49 -6.71 -18.18
N ASP A 67 -3.62 -7.34 -18.51
CA ASP A 67 -3.86 -8.76 -18.21
C ASP A 67 -3.07 -9.69 -19.13
N GLU A 68 -2.84 -9.30 -20.38
CA GLU A 68 -1.98 -10.04 -21.31
C GLU A 68 -0.51 -9.85 -20.95
N ILE A 69 -0.07 -8.60 -20.73
CA ILE A 69 1.33 -8.27 -20.47
C ILE A 69 1.82 -8.85 -19.15
N LEU A 70 0.96 -8.87 -18.12
CA LEU A 70 1.34 -9.32 -16.79
C LEU A 70 1.05 -10.79 -16.52
N ALA A 71 0.51 -11.56 -17.47
CA ALA A 71 0.05 -12.93 -17.24
C ALA A 71 1.11 -13.84 -16.56
N ASP A 72 2.34 -13.87 -17.08
CA ASP A 72 3.42 -14.68 -16.50
C ASP A 72 3.83 -14.22 -15.10
N LEU A 73 3.73 -12.92 -14.86
CA LEU A 73 4.05 -12.29 -13.58
C LEU A 73 2.96 -12.56 -12.54
N ASP A 74 1.69 -12.48 -12.96
CA ASP A 74 0.52 -12.83 -12.17
C ASP A 74 0.60 -14.29 -11.70
N ASP A 75 1.00 -15.21 -12.58
CA ASP A 75 1.24 -16.63 -12.26
C ASP A 75 2.35 -16.84 -11.23
N LEU A 76 3.42 -16.06 -11.32
CA LEU A 76 4.53 -16.12 -10.37
C LEU A 76 4.14 -15.56 -9.01
N ILE A 77 3.50 -14.40 -9.00
CA ILE A 77 3.03 -13.75 -7.77
C ILE A 77 1.95 -14.63 -7.11
N TYR A 78 1.08 -15.29 -7.88
CA TYR A 78 0.16 -16.30 -7.36
C TYR A 78 0.88 -17.43 -6.59
N LYS A 79 1.91 -18.03 -7.19
CA LYS A 79 2.70 -19.10 -6.54
C LYS A 79 3.39 -18.59 -5.27
N LEU A 80 3.94 -17.37 -5.31
CA LEU A 80 4.53 -16.73 -4.14
C LEU A 80 3.50 -16.52 -3.04
N THR A 81 2.32 -16.02 -3.37
CA THR A 81 1.24 -15.79 -2.42
C THR A 81 0.84 -17.07 -1.73
N LEU A 82 0.67 -18.18 -2.47
CA LEU A 82 0.39 -19.47 -1.85
C LEU A 82 1.52 -19.91 -0.92
N LYS A 83 2.78 -19.77 -1.34
CA LYS A 83 3.95 -20.09 -0.50
C LYS A 83 3.97 -19.28 0.80
N GLU A 84 3.62 -18.00 0.72
CA GLU A 84 3.60 -17.07 1.85
C GLU A 84 2.44 -17.37 2.80
N VAL A 85 1.22 -17.57 2.29
CA VAL A 85 0.03 -17.90 3.08
C VAL A 85 0.23 -19.20 3.87
N LEU A 86 1.00 -20.15 3.31
CA LEU A 86 1.31 -21.43 3.96
C LEU A 86 2.48 -21.35 4.97
N GLN A 87 3.19 -20.23 5.08
CA GLN A 87 4.23 -20.07 6.12
C GLN A 87 3.60 -20.01 7.51
N GLU A 88 4.28 -20.59 8.51
CA GLU A 88 3.86 -20.49 9.91
C GLU A 88 3.98 -19.05 10.44
N SER A 89 5.09 -18.37 10.15
CA SER A 89 5.34 -16.98 10.53
C SER A 89 4.72 -16.00 9.54
N ILE A 90 4.14 -14.92 10.05
CA ILE A 90 3.49 -13.89 9.24
C ILE A 90 4.44 -12.69 9.09
N HIS A 91 4.90 -12.44 7.87
CA HIS A 91 5.63 -11.23 7.53
C HIS A 91 4.66 -10.14 7.06
N VAL A 92 4.26 -9.26 7.99
CA VAL A 92 3.23 -8.23 7.76
C VAL A 92 3.52 -7.39 6.52
N GLU A 93 4.73 -6.84 6.40
CA GLU A 93 5.12 -6.01 5.25
C GLU A 93 4.94 -6.73 3.92
N LYS A 94 5.38 -8.00 3.83
CA LYS A 94 5.24 -8.81 2.63
C LYS A 94 3.78 -9.08 2.28
N HIS A 95 2.94 -9.35 3.29
CA HIS A 95 1.51 -9.52 3.09
C HIS A 95 0.85 -8.22 2.61
N LEU A 96 1.20 -7.08 3.19
CA LEU A 96 0.69 -5.77 2.77
C LEU A 96 1.10 -5.44 1.33
N ASN A 97 2.33 -5.75 0.94
CA ASN A 97 2.80 -5.62 -0.43
C ASN A 97 1.96 -6.49 -1.38
N LEU A 98 1.83 -7.79 -1.10
CA LEU A 98 0.99 -8.68 -1.91
C LEU A 98 -0.46 -8.21 -2.04
N ILE A 99 -1.05 -7.74 -0.93
CA ILE A 99 -2.39 -7.15 -0.90
C ILE A 99 -2.49 -5.94 -1.84
N THR A 100 -1.51 -5.04 -1.80
CA THR A 100 -1.49 -3.84 -2.66
C THR A 100 -1.45 -4.21 -4.14
N TYR A 101 -0.67 -5.22 -4.49
CA TYR A 101 -0.63 -5.71 -5.86
C TYR A 101 -2.00 -6.29 -6.28
N TYR A 102 -2.60 -7.19 -5.49
CA TYR A 102 -3.92 -7.75 -5.85
C TYR A 102 -5.03 -6.69 -5.86
N GLN A 103 -5.00 -5.72 -4.95
CA GLN A 103 -5.88 -4.56 -4.97
C GLN A 103 -5.83 -3.85 -6.33
N GLN A 104 -4.64 -3.58 -6.85
CA GLN A 104 -4.50 -2.93 -8.15
C GLN A 104 -5.08 -3.80 -9.27
N ARG A 105 -4.72 -5.08 -9.31
CA ARG A 105 -5.22 -6.00 -10.34
C ARG A 105 -6.75 -6.15 -10.32
N ILE A 106 -7.38 -6.09 -9.14
CA ILE A 106 -8.85 -6.12 -8.99
C ILE A 106 -9.51 -4.81 -9.45
N GLY A 107 -8.83 -3.69 -9.27
CA GLY A 107 -9.31 -2.35 -9.68
C GLY A 107 -9.23 -2.11 -11.18
N ASN A 108 -8.42 -2.88 -11.91
CA ASN A 108 -8.34 -2.80 -13.36
C ASN A 108 -9.65 -3.30 -13.99
N ASP A 109 -10.27 -2.45 -14.81
CA ASP A 109 -11.64 -2.63 -15.31
C ASP A 109 -11.71 -3.52 -16.57
N SER A 110 -10.72 -4.41 -16.77
CA SER A 110 -10.69 -5.35 -17.89
C SER A 110 -11.87 -6.33 -17.77
N LYS A 111 -12.78 -6.27 -18.75
CA LYS A 111 -14.01 -7.09 -18.75
C LYS A 111 -13.78 -8.51 -19.25
N ASP A 112 -12.62 -8.77 -19.83
CA ASP A 112 -12.38 -9.96 -20.64
C ASP A 112 -11.83 -11.15 -19.84
N HIS A 113 -11.41 -10.95 -18.56
CA HIS A 113 -10.76 -11.99 -17.75
C HIS A 113 -11.37 -12.21 -16.35
N ILE A 114 -12.67 -12.54 -16.30
CA ILE A 114 -13.42 -12.83 -15.06
C ILE A 114 -12.70 -13.84 -14.14
N TYR A 115 -12.06 -14.87 -14.71
CA TYR A 115 -11.35 -15.90 -13.94
C TYR A 115 -10.08 -15.38 -13.24
N ASN A 116 -9.35 -14.46 -13.87
CA ASN A 116 -8.15 -13.86 -13.28
C ASN A 116 -8.56 -12.99 -12.09
N ARG A 117 -9.58 -12.16 -12.28
CA ARG A 117 -10.14 -11.33 -11.21
C ARG A 117 -10.63 -12.15 -10.02
N PHE A 118 -11.30 -13.28 -10.27
CA PHE A 118 -11.67 -14.22 -9.21
C PHE A 118 -10.44 -14.73 -8.45
N THR A 119 -9.40 -15.15 -9.18
CA THR A 119 -8.17 -15.68 -8.58
C THR A 119 -7.44 -14.63 -7.73
N HIS A 120 -7.32 -13.39 -8.22
CA HIS A 120 -6.76 -12.27 -7.46
C HIS A 120 -7.56 -11.99 -6.19
N PHE A 121 -8.90 -12.04 -6.27
CA PHE A 121 -9.76 -11.82 -5.11
C PHE A 121 -9.63 -12.92 -4.06
N GLU A 122 -9.52 -14.19 -4.46
CA GLU A 122 -9.29 -15.29 -3.54
C GLU A 122 -7.90 -15.18 -2.87
N CYS A 123 -6.87 -14.80 -3.61
CA CYS A 123 -5.55 -14.50 -3.03
C CYS A 123 -5.61 -13.35 -2.02
N LEU A 124 -6.33 -12.27 -2.33
CA LEU A 124 -6.54 -11.15 -1.42
C LEU A 124 -7.20 -11.61 -0.11
N LYS A 125 -8.25 -12.45 -0.18
CA LYS A 125 -8.91 -13.00 1.01
C LYS A 125 -7.98 -13.84 1.87
N LEU A 126 -7.15 -14.68 1.26
CA LEU A 126 -6.20 -15.52 1.99
C LEU A 126 -5.18 -14.67 2.75
N LEU A 127 -4.66 -13.60 2.13
CA LEU A 127 -3.73 -12.67 2.76
C LEU A 127 -4.39 -11.89 3.91
N ILE A 128 -5.62 -11.42 3.70
CA ILE A 128 -6.44 -10.78 4.76
C ILE A 128 -6.65 -11.74 5.93
N ALA A 129 -6.95 -13.01 5.67
CA ALA A 129 -7.15 -14.01 6.72
C ALA A 129 -5.90 -14.17 7.59
N ARG A 130 -4.70 -14.19 6.98
CA ARG A 130 -3.42 -14.22 7.72
C ARG A 130 -3.23 -12.96 8.55
N LEU A 131 -3.43 -11.76 7.98
CA LEU A 131 -3.30 -10.51 8.74
C LEU A 131 -4.34 -10.37 9.86
N ASN A 132 -5.53 -10.96 9.70
CA ASN A 132 -6.53 -11.04 10.77
C ASN A 132 -6.02 -11.84 11.97
N GLU A 133 -5.21 -12.88 11.77
CA GLU A 133 -4.59 -13.62 12.89
C GLU A 133 -3.67 -12.71 13.71
N VAL A 134 -2.92 -11.82 13.03
CA VAL A 134 -2.06 -10.83 13.70
C VAL A 134 -2.89 -9.86 14.54
N LEU A 135 -3.96 -9.30 13.96
CA LEU A 135 -4.84 -8.34 14.66
C LEU A 135 -5.58 -8.97 15.84
N LEU A 136 -5.89 -10.26 15.76
CA LEU A 136 -6.64 -10.99 16.80
C LEU A 136 -5.74 -11.57 17.90
N ASP A 137 -4.42 -11.68 17.70
CA ASP A 137 -3.50 -12.09 18.76
C ASP A 137 -3.31 -10.96 19.78
N PRO A 138 -3.70 -11.16 21.06
CA PRO A 138 -3.53 -10.15 22.09
C PRO A 138 -2.09 -9.68 22.30
N LYS A 139 -1.09 -10.50 21.95
CA LYS A 139 0.33 -10.17 22.07
C LYS A 139 0.79 -9.15 21.03
N SER A 140 0.08 -9.03 19.92
CA SER A 140 0.45 -8.13 18.81
C SER A 140 0.32 -6.65 19.16
N PHE A 141 -0.27 -6.32 20.30
CA PHE A 141 -0.38 -4.95 20.78
C PHE A 141 0.81 -4.54 21.65
N ASP A 142 1.87 -5.33 21.78
CA ASP A 142 3.10 -4.83 22.41
C ASP A 142 3.65 -3.60 21.66
N GLN A 143 4.31 -2.67 22.35
CA GLN A 143 4.73 -1.37 21.78
C GLN A 143 5.61 -1.51 20.52
N LYS A 144 6.35 -2.61 20.40
CA LYS A 144 7.21 -2.90 19.23
C LYS A 144 6.43 -3.27 17.96
N GLU A 145 5.29 -3.92 18.11
CA GLU A 145 4.48 -4.42 17.00
C GLU A 145 3.39 -3.42 16.58
N LEU A 146 3.10 -2.43 17.43
CA LEU A 146 2.06 -1.43 17.23
C LEU A 146 2.16 -0.66 15.89
N PRO A 147 3.36 -0.27 15.39
CA PRO A 147 3.53 0.26 14.03
C PRO A 147 2.93 -0.64 12.95
N LEU A 148 3.24 -1.94 12.98
CA LEU A 148 2.78 -2.91 11.98
C LEU A 148 1.26 -3.08 12.05
N ILE A 149 0.68 -3.07 13.26
CA ILE A 149 -0.77 -3.10 13.44
C ILE A 149 -1.42 -1.87 12.80
N ILE A 150 -0.87 -0.68 13.03
CA ILE A 150 -1.41 0.55 12.45
C ILE A 150 -1.34 0.52 10.91
N ASP A 151 -0.29 -0.05 10.33
CA ASP A 151 -0.18 -0.23 8.88
C ASP A 151 -1.23 -1.20 8.33
N ILE A 152 -1.52 -2.31 9.04
CA ILE A 152 -2.62 -3.22 8.68
C ILE A 152 -3.96 -2.50 8.72
N LEU A 153 -4.24 -1.76 9.80
CA LEU A 153 -5.49 -1.04 9.96
C LEU A 153 -5.67 0.02 8.88
N LEU A 154 -4.61 0.75 8.57
CA LEU A 154 -4.64 1.70 7.45
C LEU A 154 -4.95 0.99 6.14
N LYS A 155 -4.35 -0.17 5.85
CA LYS A 155 -4.72 -0.97 4.68
C LYS A 155 -6.19 -1.38 4.68
N TYR A 156 -6.69 -1.84 5.81
CA TYR A 156 -8.06 -2.30 5.92
C TYR A 156 -9.07 -1.17 5.75
N SER A 157 -8.77 0.04 6.22
CA SER A 157 -9.68 1.18 6.03
C SER A 157 -9.87 1.58 4.58
N TYR A 158 -8.88 1.37 3.73
CA TYR A 158 -9.07 1.54 2.30
C TYR A 158 -9.75 0.35 1.64
N LEU A 159 -9.34 -0.88 1.96
CA LEU A 159 -9.92 -2.07 1.35
C LEU A 159 -11.43 -2.13 1.57
N ALA A 160 -11.90 -1.80 2.77
CA ALA A 160 -13.32 -1.79 3.13
C ALA A 160 -14.14 -0.78 2.32
N ILE A 161 -13.54 0.34 1.91
CA ILE A 161 -14.24 1.40 1.19
C ILE A 161 -14.24 1.12 -0.32
N TYR A 162 -13.14 0.61 -0.86
CA TYR A 162 -12.90 0.66 -2.31
C TYR A 162 -12.77 -0.70 -3.00
N VAL A 163 -12.46 -1.77 -2.27
CA VAL A 163 -11.98 -3.02 -2.90
C VAL A 163 -12.83 -4.23 -2.56
N THR A 164 -13.23 -4.37 -1.30
CA THR A 164 -13.83 -5.61 -0.79
C THR A 164 -14.99 -5.36 0.16
N ASP A 165 -15.73 -6.42 0.48
CA ASP A 165 -16.81 -6.37 1.45
C ASP A 165 -16.26 -6.17 2.87
N GLU A 166 -16.79 -5.18 3.58
CA GLU A 166 -16.40 -4.82 4.95
C GLU A 166 -16.45 -6.02 5.89
N SER A 167 -17.37 -6.97 5.69
CA SER A 167 -17.53 -8.16 6.53
C SER A 167 -16.28 -9.04 6.64
N LEU A 168 -15.35 -8.96 5.69
CA LEU A 168 -14.06 -9.67 5.76
C LEU A 168 -13.08 -9.04 6.77
N LEU A 169 -13.28 -7.76 7.09
CA LEU A 169 -12.35 -6.93 7.84
C LEU A 169 -12.94 -6.48 9.19
N GLU A 170 -14.28 -6.34 9.26
CA GLU A 170 -15.03 -5.66 10.31
C GLU A 170 -14.58 -6.09 11.71
N LYS A 171 -14.70 -7.37 12.05
CA LYS A 171 -14.44 -7.81 13.43
C LYS A 171 -13.00 -7.54 13.89
N PRO A 172 -11.94 -8.00 13.19
CA PRO A 172 -10.55 -7.71 13.56
C PRO A 172 -10.21 -6.22 13.52
N PHE A 173 -10.74 -5.49 12.52
CA PHE A 173 -10.48 -4.07 12.34
C PHE A 173 -11.04 -3.24 13.50
N TYR A 174 -12.34 -3.38 13.78
CA TYR A 174 -13.01 -2.58 14.81
C TYR A 174 -12.45 -2.86 16.20
N SER A 175 -12.23 -4.13 16.56
CA SER A 175 -11.65 -4.47 17.86
C SER A 175 -10.24 -3.89 18.03
N SER A 176 -9.43 -3.89 16.97
CA SER A 176 -8.06 -3.39 17.01
C SER A 176 -8.01 -1.86 17.12
N ILE A 177 -8.84 -1.14 16.36
CA ILE A 177 -8.97 0.31 16.48
C ILE A 177 -9.39 0.70 17.90
N GLU A 178 -10.39 0.03 18.46
CA GLU A 178 -10.86 0.33 19.81
C GLU A 178 -9.78 0.09 20.86
N ASN A 179 -9.10 -1.07 20.80
CA ASN A 179 -7.99 -1.40 21.68
C ASN A 179 -6.88 -0.35 21.61
N ILE A 180 -6.50 0.08 20.41
CA ILE A 180 -5.44 1.08 20.23
C ILE A 180 -5.85 2.43 20.80
N LEU A 181 -7.05 2.92 20.46
CA LEU A 181 -7.55 4.20 20.96
C LEU A 181 -7.65 4.20 22.49
N ASP A 182 -8.14 3.12 23.09
CA ASP A 182 -8.24 3.01 24.55
C ASP A 182 -6.88 2.99 25.22
N ARG A 183 -5.89 2.31 24.63
CA ARG A 183 -4.52 2.30 25.17
C ARG A 183 -3.84 3.65 25.05
N PHE A 184 -4.03 4.38 23.97
CA PHE A 184 -3.53 5.76 23.86
C PHE A 184 -4.11 6.68 24.93
N ILE A 185 -5.40 6.51 25.26
CA ILE A 185 -6.07 7.31 26.27
C ILE A 185 -5.65 6.90 27.69
N LEU A 186 -5.48 5.61 27.97
CA LEU A 186 -5.29 5.07 29.31
C LEU A 186 -3.81 4.92 29.72
N GLU A 187 -2.95 4.51 28.80
CA GLU A 187 -1.57 4.07 29.10
C GLU A 187 -0.52 5.14 28.75
N HIS A 188 -0.91 6.29 28.18
CA HIS A 188 0.00 7.34 27.71
C HIS A 188 1.19 6.77 26.90
N VAL A 189 0.89 5.85 25.98
CA VAL A 189 1.91 5.21 25.14
C VAL A 189 2.57 6.25 24.24
N PHE A 190 3.89 6.35 24.31
CA PHE A 190 4.66 7.15 23.36
C PHE A 190 4.71 6.45 22.01
N ILE A 191 4.26 7.15 20.97
CA ILE A 191 4.35 6.74 19.58
C ILE A 191 4.72 7.96 18.74
N GLU A 192 5.42 7.71 17.64
CA GLU A 192 5.78 8.74 16.68
C GLU A 192 4.54 9.35 16.00
N ASN A 193 4.59 10.65 15.72
CA ASN A 193 3.47 11.40 15.14
C ASN A 193 2.95 10.78 13.84
N VAL A 194 3.82 10.16 13.04
CA VAL A 194 3.43 9.49 11.79
C VAL A 194 2.37 8.41 12.03
N PHE A 195 2.48 7.60 13.09
CA PHE A 195 1.51 6.54 13.36
C PHE A 195 0.20 7.09 13.92
N ILE A 196 0.27 8.19 14.69
CA ILE A 196 -0.93 8.94 15.10
C ILE A 196 -1.66 9.46 13.87
N ALA A 197 -0.90 9.97 12.89
CA ALA A 197 -1.46 10.49 11.65
C ALA A 197 -2.04 9.38 10.75
N LYS A 198 -1.41 8.20 10.68
CA LYS A 198 -1.98 7.01 10.02
C LYS A 198 -3.29 6.58 10.68
N LEU A 199 -3.34 6.54 12.02
CA LEU A 199 -4.56 6.20 12.77
C LEU A 199 -5.66 7.25 12.57
N PHE A 200 -5.30 8.53 12.53
CA PHE A 200 -6.22 9.62 12.19
C PHE A 200 -6.89 9.40 10.83
N LEU A 201 -6.10 9.02 9.82
CA LEU A 201 -6.60 8.71 8.48
C LEU A 201 -7.59 7.54 8.51
N CYS A 202 -7.30 6.48 9.27
CA CYS A 202 -8.22 5.36 9.46
C CYS A 202 -9.57 5.81 10.03
N VAL A 203 -9.54 6.63 11.09
CA VAL A 203 -10.75 7.14 11.77
C VAL A 203 -11.56 8.05 10.86
N LYS A 204 -10.89 8.90 10.07
CA LYS A 204 -11.55 9.78 9.10
C LYS A 204 -12.20 9.00 7.95
N GLN A 205 -11.51 8.00 7.40
CA GLN A 205 -12.01 7.19 6.29
C GLN A 205 -13.32 6.46 6.63
N TYR A 206 -13.45 5.94 7.86
CA TYR A 206 -14.67 5.27 8.31
C TYR A 206 -15.80 6.21 8.79
N ASP A 207 -15.54 7.52 8.90
CA ASP A 207 -16.48 8.53 9.45
C ASP A 207 -17.17 8.10 10.77
N ASN A 208 -16.44 7.38 11.63
CA ASN A 208 -16.98 6.88 12.89
C ASN A 208 -16.91 7.96 13.97
N ARG A 209 -18.07 8.56 14.30
CA ARG A 209 -18.18 9.63 15.32
C ARG A 209 -17.66 9.25 16.70
N TYR A 210 -17.80 7.98 17.09
CA TYR A 210 -17.34 7.50 18.39
C TYR A 210 -15.81 7.46 18.44
N TRP A 211 -15.16 6.91 17.41
CA TRP A 211 -13.71 6.92 17.29
C TRP A 211 -13.16 8.32 17.17
N TRP A 212 -13.85 9.20 16.44
CA TRP A 212 -13.48 10.62 16.36
C TRP A 212 -13.42 11.28 17.73
N GLY A 213 -14.44 11.06 18.57
CA GLY A 213 -14.46 11.59 19.94
C GLY A 213 -13.33 11.05 20.83
N LYS A 214 -12.93 9.79 20.66
CA LYS A 214 -11.74 9.23 21.34
C LYS A 214 -10.46 9.85 20.81
N PHE A 215 -10.32 9.95 19.49
CA PHE A 215 -9.13 10.47 18.83
C PHE A 215 -8.87 11.95 19.18
N GLN A 216 -9.93 12.76 19.27
CA GLN A 216 -9.81 14.16 19.71
C GLN A 216 -9.19 14.29 21.12
N LYS A 217 -9.44 13.35 22.02
CA LYS A 217 -8.80 13.34 23.36
C LYS A 217 -7.30 13.06 23.25
N ILE A 218 -6.91 12.16 22.36
CA ILE A 218 -5.50 11.84 22.07
C ILE A 218 -4.78 13.06 21.50
N LEU A 219 -5.42 13.81 20.60
CA LEU A 219 -4.87 15.07 20.07
C LEU A 219 -4.65 16.11 21.17
N GLN A 220 -5.66 16.30 22.03
CA GLN A 220 -5.58 17.24 23.14
C GLN A 220 -4.46 16.87 24.12
N SER A 221 -4.26 15.59 24.42
CA SER A 221 -3.19 15.14 25.33
C SER A 221 -1.78 15.29 24.74
N ASN A 222 -1.64 15.14 23.42
CA ASN A 222 -0.34 15.25 22.74
C ASN A 222 0.01 16.67 22.29
N GLY A 223 -0.91 17.63 22.43
CA GLY A 223 -0.71 19.00 21.95
C GLY A 223 -0.68 19.12 20.42
N SER A 224 -1.11 18.08 19.71
CA SER A 224 -1.20 18.04 18.25
C SER A 224 -2.59 18.51 17.79
N ASN A 225 -2.68 18.95 16.53
CA ASN A 225 -3.94 19.28 15.87
C ASN A 225 -4.03 18.58 14.50
N GLU A 226 -5.21 18.57 13.89
CA GLU A 226 -5.42 17.92 12.58
C GLU A 226 -4.45 18.43 11.52
N THR A 227 -4.20 19.75 11.46
CA THR A 227 -3.28 20.34 10.50
C THR A 227 -1.86 19.80 10.66
N SER A 228 -1.37 19.67 11.89
CA SER A 228 -0.05 19.09 12.16
C SER A 228 0.04 17.62 11.74
N LEU A 229 -1.02 16.84 11.93
CA LEU A 229 -1.03 15.44 11.48
C LEU A 229 -1.06 15.31 9.96
N TRP A 230 -1.82 16.16 9.27
CA TRP A 230 -1.76 16.23 7.82
C TRP A 230 -0.36 16.57 7.35
N SER A 231 0.29 17.57 7.93
CA SER A 231 1.69 17.91 7.61
C SER A 231 2.64 16.74 7.84
N GLU A 232 2.49 15.99 8.93
CA GLU A 232 3.29 14.78 9.21
C GLU A 232 3.06 13.68 8.17
N LEU A 233 1.82 13.46 7.73
CA LEU A 233 1.53 12.55 6.61
C LEU A 233 2.21 13.03 5.33
N TYR A 234 2.09 14.31 4.99
CA TYR A 234 2.70 14.86 3.78
C TYR A 234 4.22 14.78 3.81
N LEU A 235 4.86 15.12 4.93
CA LEU A 235 6.30 14.99 5.10
C LEU A 235 6.72 13.54 5.01
N HIS A 236 6.03 12.62 5.68
CA HIS A 236 6.36 11.21 5.59
C HIS A 236 6.25 10.69 4.15
N ILE A 237 5.20 11.08 3.41
CA ILE A 237 4.97 10.70 2.01
C ILE A 237 5.98 11.36 1.05
N GLY A 238 6.46 12.55 1.38
CA GLY A 238 7.40 13.34 0.59
C GLY A 238 8.88 13.03 0.86
N GLU A 239 9.23 12.65 2.10
CA GLU A 239 10.60 12.32 2.53
C GLU A 239 10.92 10.83 2.41
N THR A 240 9.91 9.94 2.45
CA THR A 240 10.13 8.55 2.06
C THR A 240 10.03 8.42 0.55
N ASP A 241 11.19 8.38 -0.11
CA ASP A 241 11.34 7.89 -1.49
C ASP A 241 10.57 6.58 -1.66
N LEU A 242 9.35 6.67 -2.21
CA LEU A 242 8.47 5.61 -2.72
C LEU A 242 8.26 4.31 -1.92
N LYS A 243 8.88 4.12 -0.76
CA LYS A 243 8.74 2.93 0.09
C LYS A 243 7.32 2.78 0.62
N ASP A 244 6.60 3.89 0.76
CA ASP A 244 5.20 3.91 1.17
C ASP A 244 4.27 4.18 -0.04
N VAL A 245 4.47 3.43 -1.17
CA VAL A 245 3.53 3.39 -2.33
C VAL A 245 2.09 3.23 -1.86
N ASN A 246 1.91 2.51 -0.75
CA ASN A 246 0.67 2.40 0.01
C ASN A 246 0.04 3.78 0.24
N LEU A 247 0.69 4.69 0.98
CA LEU A 247 0.20 6.06 1.28
C LEU A 247 -0.07 6.92 0.05
N LYS A 248 0.77 6.84 -0.99
CA LYS A 248 0.53 7.58 -2.24
C LYS A 248 -0.71 7.08 -2.99
N HIS A 249 -0.97 5.78 -2.97
CA HIS A 249 -2.20 5.21 -3.53
C HIS A 249 -3.43 5.51 -2.65
N PHE A 250 -3.27 5.59 -1.32
CA PHE A 250 -4.32 6.06 -0.42
C PHE A 250 -4.71 7.52 -0.69
N MET A 251 -3.75 8.40 -1.00
CA MET A 251 -4.01 9.82 -1.27
C MET A 251 -4.48 10.14 -2.70
N LYS A 252 -4.31 9.22 -3.66
CA LYS A 252 -4.75 9.40 -5.06
C LYS A 252 -6.27 9.58 -5.20
N TYR A 253 -7.06 9.27 -4.17
CA TYR A 253 -8.52 9.32 -4.21
C TYR A 253 -9.16 10.49 -3.45
N ASP A 254 -8.39 11.31 -2.71
CA ASP A 254 -8.91 12.51 -2.03
C ASP A 254 -8.19 13.82 -2.47
N MET A 255 -7.06 13.70 -3.18
CA MET A 255 -6.44 14.83 -3.87
C MET A 255 -6.54 14.67 -5.37
N ASP A 256 -7.16 15.68 -6.00
CA ASP A 256 -7.21 15.85 -7.44
C ASP A 256 -5.80 15.60 -8.01
N SER A 257 -5.67 14.59 -8.88
CA SER A 257 -4.39 14.00 -9.34
C SER A 257 -3.39 15.03 -9.86
N LYS A 258 -3.90 16.17 -10.32
CA LYS A 258 -3.17 17.36 -10.74
C LYS A 258 -2.37 18.02 -9.60
N THR A 259 -2.92 18.11 -8.40
CA THR A 259 -2.28 18.73 -7.23
C THR A 259 -1.08 17.92 -6.73
N LEU A 260 -1.17 16.59 -6.81
CA LEU A 260 -0.09 15.68 -6.44
C LEU A 260 1.06 15.73 -7.46
N PHE A 261 0.74 15.79 -8.75
CA PHE A 261 1.72 15.94 -9.82
C PHE A 261 2.43 17.31 -9.73
N ASP A 262 1.66 18.39 -9.57
CA ASP A 262 2.21 19.75 -9.44
C ASP A 262 3.11 19.89 -8.21
N PHE A 263 2.81 19.22 -7.09
CA PHE A 263 3.65 19.24 -5.88
C PHE A 263 4.99 18.52 -6.10
N VAL A 264 4.97 17.32 -6.69
CA VAL A 264 6.19 16.53 -7.00
C VAL A 264 7.07 17.24 -8.01
N THR A 265 6.48 17.95 -8.98
CA THR A 265 7.27 18.74 -9.94
C THR A 265 7.80 20.05 -9.36
N ASN A 266 7.09 20.68 -8.41
CA ASN A 266 7.49 21.96 -7.83
C ASN A 266 8.54 21.83 -6.70
N THR A 267 8.64 20.67 -6.03
CA THR A 267 9.73 20.41 -5.07
C THR A 267 11.10 20.27 -5.73
N ASN A 268 11.15 19.96 -7.03
CA ASN A 268 12.40 19.92 -7.81
C ASN A 268 12.82 21.28 -8.39
N VAL A 269 12.07 22.36 -8.16
CA VAL A 269 12.35 23.70 -8.71
C VAL A 269 12.95 24.66 -7.66
N TYR A 270 13.05 24.26 -6.39
CA TYR A 270 13.63 25.09 -5.33
C TYR A 270 14.95 24.56 -4.76
N GLY A 271 15.65 23.71 -5.52
CA GLY A 271 16.99 23.23 -5.20
C GLY A 271 18.04 23.73 -6.19
N ASP A 272 18.22 25.05 -6.27
CA ASP A 272 19.43 25.73 -6.77
C ASP A 272 19.98 26.66 -5.68
#